data_AF-A0A1V3QPS9-F1
#
_entry.id   AF-A0A1V3QPS9-F1
#
_cell.length_a   1.000
_cell.length_b   1.000
_cell.length_c   1.000
_cell.angle_alpha   90.00
_cell.angle_beta   90.00
_cell.angle_gamma   90.00
#
_symmetry.space_group_name_H-M   'P 1'
#
loop_
_entity.id
_entity.type
_entity.pdbx_description
1 polymer ?
#
loop_
_entity_poly.entity_id
_entity_poly.type
_entity_poly.pdbx_seq_one_letter_code
_entity_poly.pdbx_strand_id
1 'polypeptide(L)'
;MARYRWPAWNTVWPILAWAVLLAWLPWWLGLPLLFALVAVLLLLQHRLAAEHMPVCRRGLRWGLPGVLFALQRALGGDAFAWGAALLGALAGYTLLAGLEAWLDRDRRGRPSSAGTVPPASAEWPELALAPIGPAAEIIELQVPLWQAATDELTDPRGGSVSFRDGTYRFADGRGIDAAGPCVGFSPAGRWLAFRAANDHGLVLWDRESNKQHRLRGWQLCGWYREQPWLARRDGDVPLALSAVLGRDDEG
;
A
#
# COMPACT_ATOMS: atom_id res chain seq x y z
N MET A 1 -23.63 -14.53 -6.79
CA MET A 1 -22.54 -15.45 -7.18
C MET A 1 -21.36 -15.25 -6.21
N ALA A 2 -21.20 -16.18 -5.27
CA ALA A 2 -20.18 -16.12 -4.23
C ALA A 2 -18.79 -16.35 -4.85
N ARG A 3 -17.89 -15.37 -4.73
CA ARG A 3 -16.49 -15.51 -5.12
C ARG A 3 -15.76 -16.29 -4.04
N TYR A 4 -15.40 -17.53 -4.34
CA TYR A 4 -14.47 -18.31 -3.53
C TYR A 4 -13.14 -17.53 -3.44
N ARG A 5 -12.86 -16.93 -2.27
CA ARG A 5 -11.52 -16.43 -1.93
C ARG A 5 -10.63 -17.65 -1.86
N TRP A 6 -9.72 -17.81 -2.83
CA TRP A 6 -8.66 -18.80 -2.73
C TRP A 6 -7.90 -18.54 -1.41
N PRO A 7 -7.88 -19.48 -0.47
CA PRO A 7 -7.22 -19.27 0.80
C PRO A 7 -5.71 -19.20 0.55
N ALA A 8 -4.99 -18.54 1.46
CA ALA A 8 -3.53 -18.35 1.48
C ALA A 8 -2.68 -19.65 1.53
N TRP A 9 -3.23 -20.78 1.07
CA TRP A 9 -2.68 -22.12 1.17
C TRP A 9 -1.34 -22.27 0.44
N ASN A 10 -1.15 -21.57 -0.67
CA ASN A 10 0.10 -21.61 -1.43
C ASN A 10 1.30 -21.02 -0.64
N THR A 11 1.03 -20.20 0.37
CA THR A 11 2.04 -19.63 1.26
C THR A 11 2.35 -20.53 2.46
N VAL A 12 1.41 -21.39 2.85
CA VAL A 12 1.54 -22.25 4.04
C VAL A 12 2.36 -23.50 3.73
N TRP A 13 2.24 -24.08 2.53
CA TRP A 13 3.05 -25.21 2.09
C TRP A 13 4.57 -25.00 2.18
N PRO A 14 5.15 -23.90 1.64
CA PRO A 14 6.59 -23.69 1.73
C PRO A 14 7.04 -23.46 3.18
N ILE A 15 6.21 -22.88 4.03
CA ILE A 15 6.50 -22.70 5.47
C ILE A 15 6.56 -24.06 6.18
N LEU A 16 5.57 -24.92 5.94
CA LEU A 16 5.51 -26.26 6.50
C LEU A 16 6.68 -27.12 6.00
N ALA A 17 6.95 -27.09 4.69
CA ALA A 17 8.09 -27.80 4.10
C ALA A 17 9.42 -27.34 4.70
N TRP A 18 9.59 -26.03 4.91
CA TRP A 18 10.78 -25.47 5.55
C TRP A 18 10.96 -25.90 6.99
N ALA A 19 9.88 -25.88 7.79
CA ALA A 19 9.91 -26.33 9.17
C ALA A 19 10.23 -27.83 9.28
N VAL A 20 9.64 -28.66 8.41
CA VAL A 20 9.88 -30.11 8.37
C VAL A 20 11.32 -30.42 7.93
N LEU A 21 11.85 -29.70 6.94
CA LEU A 21 13.24 -29.84 6.48
C LEU A 21 14.23 -29.58 7.62
N LEU A 22 14.04 -28.49 8.37
CA LEU A 22 14.91 -28.13 9.50
C LEU A 22 14.74 -29.06 10.70
N ALA A 23 13.53 -29.59 10.91
CA ALA A 23 13.25 -30.60 11.92
C ALA A 23 13.93 -31.95 11.61
N TRP A 24 14.16 -32.26 10.34
CA TRP A 24 14.86 -33.46 9.88
C TRP A 24 16.38 -33.30 9.82
N LEU A 25 16.88 -32.07 9.72
CA LEU A 25 18.31 -31.80 9.72
C LEU A 25 18.93 -32.04 11.10
N PRO A 26 20.19 -32.49 11.18
CA PRO A 26 20.93 -32.49 12.44
C PRO A 26 20.95 -31.07 13.02
N TRP A 27 20.63 -30.91 14.30
CA TRP A 27 20.47 -29.60 14.94
C TRP A 27 21.72 -28.70 14.81
N TRP A 28 22.90 -29.30 14.71
CA TRP A 28 24.19 -28.62 14.47
C TRP A 28 24.27 -27.92 13.10
N LEU A 29 23.48 -28.33 12.10
CA LEU A 29 23.42 -27.72 10.76
C LEU A 29 22.30 -26.68 10.64
N GLY A 30 21.24 -26.79 11.44
CA GLY A 30 20.13 -25.82 11.44
C GLY A 30 20.53 -24.46 12.03
N LEU A 31 21.31 -24.45 13.11
CA LEU A 31 21.83 -23.23 13.73
C LEU A 31 22.72 -22.38 12.80
N PRO A 32 23.79 -22.91 12.18
CA PRO A 32 24.64 -22.12 11.29
C PRO A 32 23.89 -21.63 10.05
N LEU A 33 22.87 -22.37 9.58
CA LEU A 33 22.01 -21.92 8.49
C LEU A 33 21.17 -20.68 8.88
N LEU A 34 20.60 -20.67 10.08
CA LEU A 34 19.89 -19.50 10.61
C LEU A 34 20.83 -18.32 10.83
N PHE A 35 22.05 -18.57 11.35
CA PHE A 35 23.08 -17.53 11.48
C PHE A 35 23.52 -16.97 10.14
N ALA A 36 23.66 -17.80 9.10
CA ALA A 36 23.96 -17.34 7.75
C ALA A 36 22.82 -16.46 7.19
N LEU A 37 21.56 -16.80 7.48
CA LEU A 37 20.39 -16.03 7.07
C LEU A 37 20.33 -14.67 7.78
N VAL A 38 20.67 -14.62 9.08
CA VAL A 38 20.86 -13.38 9.84
C VAL A 38 22.02 -12.56 9.27
N ALA A 39 23.16 -13.18 8.96
CA ALA A 39 24.32 -12.50 8.38
C ALA A 39 24.00 -11.92 7.00
N VAL A 40 23.26 -12.63 6.16
CA VAL A 40 22.76 -12.13 4.87
C VAL A 40 21.82 -10.94 5.06
N LEU A 41 20.91 -11.02 6.04
CA LEU A 41 20.02 -9.92 6.38
C LEU A 41 20.79 -8.68 6.85
N LEU A 42 21.82 -8.84 7.69
CA LEU A 42 22.62 -7.74 8.23
C LEU A 42 23.60 -7.15 7.20
N LEU A 43 24.25 -7.98 6.38
CA LEU A 43 25.28 -7.54 5.43
C LEU A 43 24.71 -7.06 4.10
N LEU A 44 23.61 -7.66 3.64
CA LEU A 44 22.97 -7.30 2.37
C LEU A 44 21.71 -6.45 2.54
N GLN A 45 21.43 -5.91 3.74
CA GLN A 45 20.27 -5.04 3.98
C GLN A 45 20.14 -3.87 3.00
N HIS A 46 21.26 -3.34 2.47
CA HIS A 46 21.27 -2.23 1.51
C HIS A 46 21.21 -2.67 0.04
N ARG A 47 21.39 -3.96 -0.25
CA ARG A 47 21.44 -4.53 -1.60
C ARG A 47 20.25 -5.43 -1.92
N LEU A 48 19.52 -5.90 -0.90
CA LEU A 48 18.32 -6.72 -1.05
C LEU A 48 17.13 -5.85 -1.48
N ALA A 49 16.56 -6.17 -2.64
CA ALA A 49 15.33 -5.56 -3.13
C ALA A 49 14.19 -5.71 -2.10
N ALA A 50 13.33 -4.69 -2.00
CA ALA A 50 12.24 -4.60 -1.01
C ALA A 50 11.34 -5.86 -0.95
N GLU A 51 11.22 -6.56 -2.07
CA GLU A 51 10.39 -7.76 -2.24
C GLU A 51 10.93 -9.02 -1.52
N HIS A 52 12.26 -9.15 -1.34
CA HIS A 52 12.88 -10.37 -0.79
C HIS A 52 12.97 -10.34 0.74
N MET A 53 12.90 -9.15 1.33
CA MET A 53 12.98 -8.91 2.76
C MET A 53 11.87 -9.60 3.59
N PRO A 54 10.58 -9.59 3.19
CA PRO A 54 9.53 -10.31 3.92
C PRO A 54 9.68 -11.83 3.85
N VAL A 55 10.29 -12.36 2.78
CA VAL A 55 10.52 -13.80 2.61
C VAL A 55 11.61 -14.30 3.56
N CYS A 56 12.73 -13.58 3.67
CA CYS A 56 13.79 -13.90 4.63
C CYS A 56 13.31 -13.81 6.09
N ARG A 57 12.51 -12.79 6.44
CA ARG A 57 11.91 -12.67 7.78
C ARG A 57 11.00 -13.86 8.11
N ARG A 58 10.21 -14.31 7.14
CA ARG A 58 9.32 -15.47 7.29
C ARG A 58 10.11 -16.77 7.44
N GLY A 59 11.21 -16.94 6.69
CA GLY A 59 12.13 -18.07 6.83
C GLY A 59 12.77 -18.15 8.21
N LEU A 60 13.14 -17.00 8.81
CA LEU A 60 13.72 -16.97 10.16
C LEU A 60 12.69 -17.30 11.25
N ARG A 61 11.49 -16.71 11.16
CA ARG A 61 10.38 -16.94 12.11
C ARG A 61 9.97 -18.41 12.18
N TRP A 62 9.95 -19.09 11.05
CA TRP A 62 9.50 -20.49 10.96
C TRP A 62 10.65 -21.51 10.94
N GLY A 63 11.90 -21.07 10.76
CA GLY A 63 13.06 -21.94 10.92
C GLY A 63 13.43 -22.21 12.39
N LEU A 64 13.13 -21.26 13.28
CA LEU A 64 13.39 -21.38 14.71
C LEU A 64 12.61 -22.54 15.37
N PRO A 65 11.30 -22.72 15.12
CA PRO A 65 10.55 -23.91 15.55
C PRO A 65 11.13 -25.23 15.04
N GLY A 66 11.60 -25.28 13.78
CA GLY A 66 12.17 -26.49 13.18
C GLY A 66 13.47 -26.93 13.87
N VAL A 67 14.37 -25.97 14.17
CA VAL A 67 15.64 -26.26 14.87
C VAL A 67 15.41 -26.68 16.32
N LEU A 68 14.45 -26.07 17.01
CA LEU A 68 14.09 -26.46 18.39
C LEU A 68 13.51 -27.86 18.46
N PHE A 69 12.74 -28.26 17.45
CA PHE A 69 12.23 -29.62 17.34
C PHE A 69 13.36 -30.63 17.07
N ALA A 70 14.32 -30.30 16.20
CA ALA A 70 15.51 -31.14 15.97
C ALA A 70 16.37 -31.28 17.24
N LEU A 71 16.51 -30.20 18.03
CA LEU A 71 17.23 -30.19 19.29
C LEU A 71 16.52 -31.04 20.36
N GLN A 72 15.19 -30.92 20.46
CA GLN A 72 14.36 -31.75 21.36
C GLN A 72 14.47 -33.25 21.03
N ARG A 73 14.50 -33.59 19.75
CA ARG A 73 14.72 -34.97 19.28
C ARG A 73 16.12 -35.48 19.64
N ALA A 74 17.15 -34.63 19.53
CA ALA A 74 18.53 -35.03 19.82
C ALA A 74 18.84 -35.17 21.32
N LEU A 75 18.13 -34.42 22.18
CA LEU A 75 18.29 -34.44 23.63
C LEU A 75 17.46 -35.54 24.35
N GLY A 76 16.75 -36.39 23.60
CA GLY A 76 16.15 -37.61 24.17
C GLY A 76 14.77 -37.45 24.84
N GLY A 77 13.98 -36.43 24.53
CA GLY A 77 12.55 -36.36 24.89
C GLY A 77 12.20 -36.19 26.38
N ASP A 78 13.18 -36.15 27.27
CA ASP A 78 12.98 -35.94 28.71
C ASP A 78 12.45 -34.54 29.07
N ALA A 79 11.94 -34.38 30.30
CA ALA A 79 11.47 -33.09 30.82
C ALA A 79 12.52 -31.97 30.72
N PHE A 80 13.80 -32.33 30.84
CA PHE A 80 14.92 -31.41 30.62
C PHE A 80 15.05 -30.94 29.16
N ALA A 81 14.81 -31.84 28.20
CA ALA A 81 14.79 -31.52 26.77
C ALA A 81 13.67 -30.53 26.43
N TRP A 82 12.50 -30.68 27.06
CA TRP A 82 11.39 -29.73 26.93
C TRP A 82 11.73 -28.37 27.53
N GLY A 83 12.38 -28.33 28.70
CA GLY A 83 12.85 -27.09 29.32
C GLY A 83 13.87 -26.36 28.47
N ALA A 84 14.85 -27.08 27.91
CA ALA A 84 15.85 -26.52 27.00
C ALA A 84 15.22 -26.00 25.70
N ALA A 85 14.23 -26.71 25.13
CA ALA A 85 13.51 -26.26 23.95
C ALA A 85 12.66 -25.01 24.21
N LEU A 86 11.99 -24.92 25.36
CA LEU A 86 11.21 -23.73 25.75
C LEU A 86 12.10 -22.51 26.00
N LEU A 87 13.23 -22.70 26.70
CA LEU A 87 14.22 -21.64 26.91
C LEU A 87 14.85 -21.19 25.59
N GLY A 88 15.18 -22.13 24.71
CA GLY A 88 15.66 -21.84 23.35
C GLY A 88 14.62 -21.11 22.49
N ALA A 89 13.35 -21.49 22.59
CA ALA A 89 12.23 -20.79 21.93
C ALA A 89 12.12 -19.36 22.42
N LEU A 90 12.17 -19.16 23.74
CA LEU A 90 12.06 -17.84 24.34
C LEU A 90 13.24 -16.96 23.95
N ALA A 91 14.47 -17.45 24.13
CA ALA A 91 15.70 -16.72 23.78
C ALA A 91 15.79 -16.44 22.28
N GLY A 92 15.42 -17.40 21.44
CA GLY A 92 15.39 -17.25 19.99
C GLY A 92 14.33 -16.24 19.55
N TYR A 93 13.14 -16.29 20.15
CA TYR A 93 12.06 -15.34 19.87
C TYR A 93 12.41 -13.92 20.33
N THR A 94 13.02 -13.74 21.50
CA THR A 94 13.43 -12.42 21.99
C THR A 94 14.53 -11.82 21.13
N LEU A 95 15.51 -12.62 20.71
CA LEU A 95 16.57 -12.18 19.80
C LEU A 95 16.01 -11.82 18.42
N LEU A 96 15.06 -12.59 17.91
CA LEU A 96 14.37 -12.29 16.65
C LEU A 96 13.54 -11.01 16.75
N ALA A 97 12.76 -10.85 17.81
CA ALA A 97 11.98 -9.63 18.05
C ALA A 97 12.89 -8.40 18.19
N GLY A 98 14.04 -8.55 18.85
CA GLY A 98 15.07 -7.50 18.96
C GLY A 98 15.67 -7.13 17.60
N LEU A 99 16.00 -8.14 16.78
CA LEU A 99 16.52 -7.93 15.43
C LEU A 99 15.50 -7.22 14.53
N GLU A 100 14.23 -7.61 14.59
CA GLU A 100 13.15 -6.95 13.84
C GLU A 100 12.96 -5.51 14.30
N ALA A 101 12.94 -5.27 15.60
CA ALA A 101 12.84 -3.92 16.16
C ALA A 101 14.02 -3.03 15.75
N TRP A 102 15.24 -3.58 15.68
CA TRP A 102 16.43 -2.88 15.21
C TRP A 102 16.37 -2.57 13.71
N LEU A 103 16.02 -3.54 12.87
CA LEU A 103 15.87 -3.33 11.42
C LEU A 103 14.76 -2.31 11.10
N ASP A 104 13.68 -2.31 11.88
CA ASP A 104 12.59 -1.34 11.72
C ASP A 104 12.97 0.05 12.28
N ARG A 105 13.94 0.13 13.19
CA ARG A 105 14.50 1.41 13.68
C ARG A 105 15.34 2.09 12.60
N ASP A 106 16.19 1.36 11.89
CA ASP A 106 17.02 1.92 10.81
C ASP A 106 16.20 2.42 9.62
N ARG A 107 15.04 1.78 9.37
CA ARG A 107 14.07 2.27 8.37
C ARG A 107 13.38 3.56 8.78
N ARG A 108 12.99 3.66 10.06
CA ARG A 108 12.40 4.87 10.64
C ARG A 108 13.42 6.02 10.75
N GLY A 109 14.71 5.68 10.81
CA GLY A 109 15.83 6.63 10.83
C GLY A 109 16.24 7.18 9.47
N ARG A 110 15.68 6.69 8.36
CA ARG A 110 15.78 7.37 7.06
C ARG A 110 14.64 8.40 7.00
N PRO A 111 14.90 9.69 7.26
CA PRO A 111 13.91 10.71 6.96
C PRO A 111 13.64 10.62 5.45
N SER A 112 12.40 10.29 5.08
CA SER A 112 11.91 10.63 3.74
C SER A 112 12.25 12.09 3.55
N SER A 113 13.11 12.38 2.57
CA SER A 113 13.62 13.72 2.31
C SER A 113 12.51 14.58 1.71
N ALA A 114 11.54 14.94 2.55
CA ALA A 114 10.47 15.89 2.28
C ALA A 114 9.86 16.29 3.64
N GLY A 115 10.56 17.13 4.39
CA GLY A 115 10.03 17.70 5.63
C GLY A 115 11.10 18.01 6.65
N THR A 116 11.53 19.27 6.66
CA THR A 116 12.15 20.03 7.76
C THR A 116 13.00 19.25 8.76
N VAL A 117 14.32 19.35 8.60
CA VAL A 117 15.30 18.99 9.63
C VAL A 117 14.92 19.70 10.95
N PRO A 118 14.60 18.98 12.05
CA PRO A 118 14.44 19.64 13.34
C PRO A 118 15.80 20.26 13.72
N PRO A 119 15.84 21.49 14.24
CA PRO A 119 17.09 22.11 14.64
C PRO A 119 17.76 21.22 15.69
N ALA A 120 19.08 21.02 15.56
CA ALA A 120 19.89 20.15 16.43
C ALA A 120 19.95 20.59 17.91
N SER A 121 19.12 21.56 18.30
CA SER A 121 19.04 22.23 19.59
C SER A 121 17.60 22.33 20.10
N ALA A 122 16.71 21.43 19.70
CA ALA A 122 15.35 21.40 20.24
C ALA A 122 15.38 20.85 21.67
N GLU A 123 15.02 21.68 22.65
CA GLU A 123 14.94 21.28 24.05
C GLU A 123 13.75 20.33 24.26
N TRP A 124 13.81 19.44 25.26
CA TRP A 124 12.77 18.42 25.55
C TRP A 124 11.30 18.90 25.48
N PRO A 125 10.95 20.13 25.91
CA PRO A 125 9.58 20.64 25.75
C PRO A 125 9.14 20.76 24.29
N GLU A 126 10.05 21.11 23.38
CA GLU A 126 9.77 21.27 21.95
C GLU A 126 9.59 19.91 21.26
N LEU A 127 10.34 18.89 21.70
CA LEU A 127 10.17 17.52 21.23
C LEU A 127 8.84 16.90 21.69
N ALA A 128 8.33 17.26 22.87
CA ALA A 128 7.03 16.80 23.36
C ALA A 128 5.84 17.43 22.60
N LEU A 129 6.05 18.62 22.01
CA LEU A 129 5.07 19.31 21.16
C LEU A 129 5.22 18.95 19.68
N ALA A 130 6.26 18.21 19.31
CA ALA A 130 6.44 17.76 17.94
C ALA A 130 5.33 16.76 17.57
N PRO A 131 4.68 16.92 16.40
CA PRO A 131 3.61 16.03 15.97
C PRO A 131 4.13 14.58 15.89
N ILE A 132 3.43 13.67 16.58
CA ILE A 132 3.75 12.24 16.58
C ILE A 132 3.18 11.62 15.30
N GLY A 133 4.03 11.48 14.27
CA GLY A 133 3.67 10.83 13.01
C GLY A 133 4.12 11.62 11.78
N PRO A 134 3.96 11.07 10.57
CA PRO A 134 4.15 11.83 9.35
C PRO A 134 3.24 13.06 9.36
N ALA A 135 3.70 14.17 8.77
CA ALA A 135 2.90 15.38 8.66
C ALA A 135 1.56 15.05 7.99
N ALA A 136 0.47 15.11 8.75
CA ALA A 136 -0.86 14.86 8.24
C ALA A 136 -1.38 16.14 7.58
N GLU A 137 -1.50 16.12 6.26
CA GLU A 137 -2.19 17.17 5.52
C GLU A 137 -3.70 16.92 5.62
N ILE A 138 -4.46 17.92 6.07
CA ILE A 138 -5.93 17.87 6.03
C ILE A 138 -6.36 18.11 4.59
N ILE A 139 -7.08 17.14 4.02
CA ILE A 139 -7.53 17.18 2.63
C ILE A 139 -9.00 17.59 2.61
N GLU A 140 -9.25 18.86 2.31
CA GLU A 140 -10.60 19.39 2.12
C GLU A 140 -11.03 19.23 0.66
N LEU A 141 -11.97 18.32 0.42
CA LEU A 141 -12.49 18.06 -0.92
C LEU A 141 -13.50 19.14 -1.32
N GLN A 142 -13.26 19.75 -2.48
CA GLN A 142 -14.24 20.61 -3.12
C GLN A 142 -15.31 19.75 -3.78
N VAL A 143 -16.57 20.01 -3.43
CA VAL A 143 -17.72 19.24 -3.91
C VAL A 143 -17.85 19.40 -5.43
N PRO A 144 -18.06 18.30 -6.19
CA PRO A 144 -18.18 18.39 -7.64
C PRO A 144 -19.53 18.98 -8.02
N LEU A 145 -19.50 20.04 -8.82
CA LEU A 145 -20.69 20.63 -9.42
C LEU A 145 -21.07 19.83 -10.67
N TRP A 146 -22.11 19.01 -10.52
CA TRP A 146 -22.67 18.23 -11.62
C TRP A 146 -23.63 19.07 -12.44
N GLN A 147 -23.39 19.13 -13.74
CA GLN A 147 -24.21 19.83 -14.72
C GLN A 147 -24.80 18.80 -15.69
N ALA A 148 -26.10 18.92 -15.94
CA ALA A 148 -26.75 18.15 -17.00
C ALA A 148 -26.24 18.66 -18.36
N ALA A 149 -26.04 17.75 -19.29
CA ALA A 149 -25.58 18.03 -20.63
C ALA A 149 -26.72 18.64 -21.45
N THR A 150 -26.91 19.95 -21.33
CA THR A 150 -27.70 20.74 -22.28
C THR A 150 -26.92 20.97 -23.57
N ASP A 151 -27.57 21.50 -24.60
CA ASP A 151 -26.94 21.73 -25.93
C ASP A 151 -25.65 22.56 -25.84
N GLU A 152 -25.54 23.44 -24.82
CA GLU A 152 -24.35 24.25 -24.55
C GLU A 152 -24.08 24.33 -23.04
N LEU A 153 -22.80 24.17 -22.65
CA LEU A 153 -22.27 24.32 -21.29
C LEU A 153 -21.05 25.24 -21.30
N THR A 154 -20.83 25.94 -20.20
CA THR A 154 -19.65 26.81 -20.04
C THR A 154 -18.42 25.99 -19.62
N ASP A 155 -17.30 26.13 -20.34
CA ASP A 155 -16.01 25.52 -19.95
C ASP A 155 -15.30 26.43 -18.93
N PRO A 156 -14.87 25.92 -17.75
CA PRO A 156 -14.07 26.69 -16.80
C PRO A 156 -12.72 27.20 -17.37
N ARG A 157 -12.19 26.57 -18.43
CA ARG A 157 -11.02 27.07 -19.17
C ARG A 157 -11.35 28.19 -20.17
N GLY A 158 -12.62 28.58 -20.28
CA GLY A 158 -13.12 29.53 -21.26
C GLY A 158 -13.69 28.85 -22.51
N GLY A 159 -14.72 29.46 -23.08
CA GLY A 159 -15.46 28.93 -24.22
C GLY A 159 -16.67 28.08 -23.81
N SER A 160 -17.25 27.38 -24.81
CA SER A 160 -18.39 26.51 -24.59
C SER A 160 -18.12 25.06 -25.01
N VAL A 161 -18.85 24.16 -24.36
CA VAL A 161 -18.87 22.73 -24.62
C VAL A 161 -20.26 22.40 -25.13
N SER A 162 -20.33 21.81 -26.32
CA SER A 162 -21.58 21.32 -26.88
C SER A 162 -21.71 19.82 -26.64
N PHE A 163 -22.91 19.37 -26.34
CA PHE A 163 -23.23 17.95 -26.20
C PHE A 163 -24.27 17.54 -27.24
N ARG A 164 -23.92 16.66 -28.17
CA ARG A 164 -24.82 16.12 -29.19
C ARG A 164 -24.53 14.65 -29.44
N ASP A 165 -25.59 13.85 -29.60
CA ASP A 165 -25.52 12.42 -29.93
C ASP A 165 -24.61 11.58 -29.00
N GLY A 166 -24.47 11.97 -27.72
CA GLY A 166 -23.62 11.27 -26.74
C GLY A 166 -22.14 11.65 -26.79
N THR A 167 -21.79 12.70 -27.53
CA THR A 167 -20.44 13.23 -27.66
C THR A 167 -20.38 14.66 -27.13
N TYR A 168 -19.37 14.93 -26.28
CA TYR A 168 -19.02 16.30 -25.90
C TYR A 168 -17.97 16.84 -26.86
N ARG A 169 -18.18 18.06 -27.35
CA ARG A 169 -17.25 18.77 -28.23
C ARG A 169 -16.88 20.12 -27.64
N PHE A 170 -15.57 20.33 -27.49
CA PHE A 170 -14.98 21.51 -26.88
C PHE A 170 -14.59 22.52 -27.96
N ALA A 171 -14.47 23.79 -27.57
CA ALA A 171 -14.05 24.87 -28.47
C ALA A 171 -12.66 24.66 -29.08
N ASP A 172 -11.79 23.87 -28.42
CA ASP A 172 -10.47 23.48 -28.93
C ASP A 172 -10.53 22.34 -29.98
N GLY A 173 -11.73 21.92 -30.37
CA GLY A 173 -11.98 20.86 -31.34
C GLY A 173 -11.85 19.45 -30.78
N ARG A 174 -11.40 19.28 -29.53
CA ARG A 174 -11.34 17.97 -28.88
C ARG A 174 -12.74 17.50 -28.54
N GLY A 175 -12.90 16.18 -28.47
CA GLY A 175 -14.16 15.59 -28.10
C GLY A 175 -13.98 14.28 -27.35
N ILE A 176 -15.01 13.90 -26.61
CA ILE A 176 -15.08 12.64 -25.90
C ILE A 176 -16.43 11.98 -26.18
N ASP A 177 -16.35 10.73 -26.63
CA ASP A 177 -17.50 9.88 -26.91
C ASP A 177 -17.84 9.01 -25.70
N ALA A 178 -19.10 8.55 -25.65
CA ALA A 178 -19.60 7.60 -24.64
C ALA A 178 -19.47 8.10 -23.19
N ALA A 179 -19.59 9.42 -23.01
CA ALA A 179 -19.81 10.06 -21.73
C ALA A 179 -21.33 10.08 -21.44
N GLY A 180 -21.74 9.86 -20.20
CA GLY A 180 -23.14 10.05 -19.83
C GLY A 180 -23.52 11.53 -19.79
N PRO A 181 -24.82 11.84 -19.69
CA PRO A 181 -25.36 13.19 -19.84
C PRO A 181 -25.12 14.09 -18.61
N CYS A 182 -24.31 13.67 -17.64
CA CYS A 182 -23.99 14.47 -16.46
C CYS A 182 -22.48 14.65 -16.39
N VAL A 183 -22.03 15.89 -16.51
CA VAL A 183 -20.61 16.27 -16.48
C VAL A 183 -20.30 17.10 -15.24
N GLY A 184 -19.14 16.87 -14.65
CA GLY A 184 -18.57 17.69 -13.58
C GLY A 184 -17.17 18.11 -13.96
N PHE A 185 -16.86 19.39 -13.83
CA PHE A 185 -15.53 19.93 -14.09
C PHE A 185 -14.74 20.04 -12.78
N SER A 186 -13.42 19.85 -12.86
CA SER A 186 -12.54 20.34 -11.81
C SER A 186 -12.52 21.89 -11.79
N PRO A 187 -12.15 22.53 -10.67
CA PRO A 187 -12.20 23.99 -10.55
C PRO A 187 -11.48 24.76 -11.66
N ALA A 188 -10.31 24.30 -12.12
CA ALA A 188 -9.57 24.87 -13.24
C ALA A 188 -9.86 24.18 -14.60
N GLY A 189 -10.86 23.30 -14.65
CA GLY A 189 -11.32 22.64 -15.88
C GLY A 189 -10.31 21.67 -16.52
N ARG A 190 -9.27 21.24 -15.78
CA ARG A 190 -8.32 20.22 -16.24
C ARG A 190 -8.99 18.87 -16.41
N TRP A 191 -9.72 18.45 -15.37
CA TRP A 191 -10.40 17.17 -15.34
C TRP A 191 -11.86 17.33 -15.65
N LEU A 192 -12.39 16.34 -16.35
CA LEU A 192 -13.80 16.15 -16.56
C LEU A 192 -14.20 14.80 -16.02
N ALA A 193 -15.30 14.80 -15.30
CA ALA A 193 -15.95 13.63 -14.77
C ALA A 193 -17.31 13.48 -15.44
N PHE A 194 -17.64 12.27 -15.88
CA PHE A 194 -18.95 11.96 -16.43
C PHE A 194 -19.52 10.77 -15.66
N ARG A 195 -20.76 10.89 -15.20
CA ARG A 195 -21.47 9.71 -14.68
C ARG A 195 -21.80 8.79 -15.86
N ALA A 196 -21.59 7.49 -15.70
CA ALA A 196 -22.01 6.53 -16.71
C ALA A 196 -23.54 6.57 -16.87
N ALA A 197 -24.05 6.30 -18.08
CA ALA A 197 -25.49 6.35 -18.36
C ALA A 197 -26.36 5.39 -17.51
N ASN A 198 -25.74 4.36 -16.91
CA ASN A 198 -26.38 3.42 -16.00
C ASN A 198 -26.10 3.72 -14.51
N ASP A 199 -25.52 4.89 -14.20
CA ASP A 199 -25.14 5.37 -12.87
C ASP A 199 -24.22 4.43 -12.05
N HIS A 200 -23.62 3.43 -12.71
CA HIS A 200 -22.77 2.41 -12.09
C HIS A 200 -21.28 2.57 -12.39
N GLY A 201 -20.86 3.81 -12.69
CA GLY A 201 -19.46 4.11 -12.89
C GLY A 201 -19.21 5.55 -13.25
N LEU A 202 -17.93 5.85 -13.33
CA LEU A 202 -17.40 7.17 -13.60
C LEU A 202 -16.45 7.10 -14.79
N VAL A 203 -16.58 8.03 -15.71
CA VAL A 203 -15.58 8.28 -16.75
C VAL A 203 -14.83 9.55 -16.36
N LEU A 204 -13.53 9.46 -16.16
CA LEU A 204 -12.66 10.61 -15.96
C LEU A 204 -11.84 10.87 -17.22
N TRP A 205 -11.66 12.13 -17.58
CA TRP A 205 -10.81 12.54 -18.68
C TRP A 205 -9.86 13.65 -18.22
N ASP A 206 -8.56 13.41 -18.37
CA ASP A 206 -7.50 14.40 -18.17
C ASP A 206 -7.21 15.10 -19.49
N ARG A 207 -7.55 16.39 -19.60
CA ARG A 207 -7.32 17.16 -20.83
C ARG A 207 -5.85 17.44 -21.09
N GLU A 208 -5.00 17.43 -20.08
CA GLU A 208 -3.57 17.73 -20.25
C GLU A 208 -2.83 16.53 -20.82
N SER A 209 -3.03 15.36 -20.25
CA SER A 209 -2.44 14.12 -20.75
C SER A 209 -3.26 13.43 -21.85
N ASN A 210 -4.47 13.95 -22.13
CA ASN A 210 -5.47 13.38 -23.02
C ASN A 210 -5.78 11.90 -22.71
N LYS A 211 -5.87 11.55 -21.42
CA LYS A 211 -6.12 10.17 -20.96
C LYS A 211 -7.52 10.01 -20.39
N GLN A 212 -8.20 8.96 -20.82
CA GLN A 212 -9.52 8.58 -20.31
C GLN A 212 -9.41 7.38 -19.36
N HIS A 213 -10.07 7.48 -18.21
CA HIS A 213 -10.18 6.42 -17.21
C HIS A 213 -11.66 6.05 -17.03
N ARG A 214 -12.00 4.79 -17.30
CA ARG A 214 -13.35 4.25 -17.07
C ARG A 214 -13.34 3.42 -15.79
N LEU A 215 -13.97 3.93 -14.75
CA LEU A 215 -13.93 3.37 -13.41
C LEU A 215 -15.31 2.84 -13.02
N ARG A 216 -15.46 1.51 -13.04
CA ARG A 216 -16.72 0.84 -12.67
C ARG A 216 -16.86 0.74 -11.16
N GLY A 217 -18.04 1.09 -10.63
CA GLY A 217 -18.31 1.04 -9.19
C GLY A 217 -17.53 2.07 -8.37
N TRP A 218 -17.02 3.13 -9.01
CA TRP A 218 -16.42 4.28 -8.36
C TRP A 218 -17.27 5.51 -8.63
N GLN A 219 -17.30 6.41 -7.64
CA GLN A 219 -17.99 7.68 -7.68
C GLN A 219 -17.02 8.78 -7.31
N LEU A 220 -17.24 9.98 -7.87
CA LEU A 220 -16.45 11.16 -7.55
C LEU A 220 -16.97 11.80 -6.27
N CYS A 221 -16.14 11.84 -5.23
CA CYS A 221 -16.44 12.52 -3.98
C CYS A 221 -16.14 14.02 -4.06
N GLY A 222 -15.06 14.38 -4.77
CA GLY A 222 -14.69 15.76 -4.96
C GLY A 222 -13.30 15.95 -5.55
N TRP A 223 -12.88 17.21 -5.53
CA TRP A 223 -11.63 17.67 -6.11
C TRP A 223 -10.71 18.20 -5.01
N TYR A 224 -9.43 17.87 -5.10
CA TYR A 224 -8.41 18.49 -4.26
C TYR A 224 -7.19 18.80 -5.11
N ARG A 225 -6.76 20.07 -5.13
CA ARG A 225 -5.65 20.54 -5.97
C ARG A 225 -5.75 20.07 -7.43
N GLU A 226 -6.93 20.23 -8.05
CA GLU A 226 -7.19 19.74 -9.42
C GLU A 226 -7.04 18.23 -9.63
N GLN A 227 -7.11 17.41 -8.57
CA GLN A 227 -7.10 15.95 -8.68
C GLN A 227 -8.43 15.34 -8.24
N PRO A 228 -8.91 14.29 -8.94
CA PRO A 228 -10.12 13.59 -8.56
C PRO A 228 -9.89 12.68 -7.36
N TRP A 229 -10.80 12.79 -6.38
CA TRP A 229 -10.90 11.90 -5.23
C TRP A 229 -12.17 11.05 -5.31
N LEU A 230 -12.01 9.75 -5.10
CA LEU A 230 -12.97 8.74 -5.47
C LEU A 230 -13.29 7.81 -4.30
N ALA A 231 -14.55 7.38 -4.21
CA ALA A 231 -14.98 6.33 -3.29
C ALA A 231 -15.83 5.29 -4.02
N ARG A 232 -15.96 4.10 -3.43
CA ARG A 232 -16.83 3.04 -3.97
C ARG A 232 -18.28 3.20 -3.55
N ARG A 233 -18.50 3.74 -2.35
CA ARG A 233 -19.82 3.96 -1.75
C ARG A 233 -19.77 5.23 -0.92
N ASP A 234 -20.94 5.83 -0.71
CA ASP A 234 -21.06 6.94 0.24
C ASP A 234 -20.60 6.51 1.64
N GLY A 235 -19.73 7.32 2.25
CA GLY A 235 -19.13 7.05 3.56
C GLY A 235 -17.85 6.20 3.54
N ASP A 236 -17.46 5.61 2.40
CA ASP A 236 -16.14 5.00 2.27
C ASP A 236 -15.04 6.08 2.29
N VAL A 237 -13.83 5.69 2.73
CA VAL A 237 -12.67 6.59 2.72
C VAL A 237 -12.35 7.01 1.28
N PRO A 238 -12.33 8.31 0.96
CA PRO A 238 -11.95 8.80 -0.36
C PRO A 238 -10.49 8.48 -0.67
N LEU A 239 -10.22 8.09 -1.90
CA LEU A 239 -8.89 7.75 -2.41
C LEU A 239 -8.54 8.62 -3.61
N ALA A 240 -7.28 9.03 -3.71
CA ALA A 240 -6.76 9.70 -4.90
C ALA A 240 -6.80 8.75 -6.11
N LEU A 241 -6.84 9.31 -7.32
CA LEU A 241 -6.86 8.52 -8.55
C LEU A 241 -5.63 7.59 -8.69
N SER A 242 -4.44 8.01 -8.25
CA SER A 242 -3.24 7.17 -8.28
C SER A 242 -3.43 5.88 -7.47
N ALA A 243 -4.01 5.99 -6.27
CA ALA A 243 -4.35 4.87 -5.41
C ALA A 243 -5.36 3.93 -6.08
N VAL A 244 -6.40 4.51 -6.71
CA VAL A 244 -7.44 3.74 -7.42
C VAL A 244 -6.87 2.99 -8.61
N LEU A 245 -5.88 3.58 -9.29
CA LEU A 245 -5.16 2.97 -10.41
C LEU A 245 -4.04 2.01 -9.97
N GLY A 246 -3.72 1.94 -8.67
CA GLY A 246 -2.65 1.10 -8.12
C GLY A 246 -1.23 1.60 -8.41
N ARG A 247 -1.03 2.93 -8.52
CA ARG A 247 0.27 3.56 -8.82
C ARG A 247 0.97 4.20 -7.62
N ASP A 248 0.44 4.04 -6.41
CA ASP A 248 1.01 4.66 -5.20
C ASP A 248 2.35 4.03 -4.75
N ASP A 249 2.85 3.01 -5.44
CA ASP A 249 4.15 2.36 -5.13
C ASP A 249 5.37 3.00 -5.83
N GLU A 250 5.22 4.13 -6.55
CA GLU A 250 6.32 4.78 -7.32
C GLU A 250 6.74 6.17 -6.81
N GLY A 251 6.34 6.57 -5.60
CA GLY A 251 6.66 7.89 -5.01
C GLY A 251 7.77 7.87 -3.95
#